data_AF-G3V2J8-F1
#
_entry.id   AF-G3V2J8-F1
#
_cell.length_a   1.000
_cell.length_b   1.000
_cell.length_c   1.000
_cell.angle_alpha   90.00
_cell.angle_beta   90.00
_cell.angle_gamma   90.00
#
_symmetry.space_group_name_H-M   'P 1'
#
loop_
_entity.id
_entity.type
_entity.pdbx_description
1 polymer ?
#
loop_
_entity_poly.entity_id
_entity_poly.type
_entity_poly.pdbx_seq_one_letter_code
_entity_poly.pdbx_strand_id
1 'polypeptide(L)'
;MPEETQTQDQPMEEEEVETFAFQAEIAQLMSLIINTFYSNKEIFLRELISNSSDALDKIRYESLTDPSKLDSGKELHINLIPNKQDRTLTIVDTGIGMTKADLINNLGEPMGRGTKVILHLKEDQTEYLEERRIKEIVKKHSQFIGYPITLFVEKERDKEVSDDEAEEKEDKEE
;
A
#
# COMPACT_ATOMS: atom_id res chain seq x y z
N MET A 1 -0.79 -33.15 -38.42
CA MET A 1 -1.56 -31.90 -38.51
C MET A 1 -1.69 -31.40 -37.08
N PRO A 2 -1.12 -30.24 -36.71
CA PRO A 2 -1.30 -29.70 -35.38
C PRO A 2 -2.65 -28.99 -35.29
N GLU A 3 -3.41 -29.27 -34.24
CA GLU A 3 -4.65 -28.56 -33.90
C GLU A 3 -4.32 -27.13 -33.45
N GLU A 4 -4.94 -26.16 -34.11
CA GLU A 4 -4.87 -24.74 -33.74
C GLU A 4 -5.75 -24.51 -32.50
N THR A 5 -5.12 -24.21 -31.37
CA THR A 5 -5.80 -23.79 -30.15
C THR A 5 -6.38 -22.39 -30.36
N GLN A 6 -7.70 -22.30 -30.48
CA GLN A 6 -8.43 -21.02 -30.50
C GLN A 6 -8.27 -20.32 -29.16
N THR A 7 -7.55 -19.21 -29.13
CA THR A 7 -7.57 -18.24 -28.04
C THR A 7 -8.94 -17.57 -28.01
N GLN A 8 -9.74 -17.85 -26.99
CA GLN A 8 -10.95 -17.08 -26.70
C GLN A 8 -10.53 -15.75 -26.09
N ASP A 9 -10.63 -14.68 -26.89
CA ASP A 9 -10.64 -13.30 -26.39
C ASP A 9 -11.90 -13.12 -25.51
N GLN A 10 -11.72 -13.11 -24.20
CA GLN A 10 -12.73 -12.59 -23.28
C GLN A 10 -12.67 -11.06 -23.31
N PRO A 11 -13.79 -10.35 -23.52
CA PRO A 11 -13.80 -8.91 -23.44
C PRO A 11 -13.53 -8.50 -21.98
N MET A 12 -12.48 -7.71 -21.75
CA MET A 12 -12.25 -7.06 -20.47
C MET A 12 -13.45 -6.14 -20.20
N GLU A 13 -14.11 -6.33 -19.06
CA GLU A 13 -15.14 -5.40 -18.58
C GLU A 13 -14.53 -4.00 -18.46
N GLU A 14 -15.09 -3.02 -19.18
CA GLU A 14 -14.68 -1.62 -19.08
C GLU A 14 -15.11 -1.11 -17.69
N GLU A 15 -14.16 -0.82 -16.81
CA GLU A 15 -14.45 -0.17 -15.53
C GLU A 15 -14.98 1.25 -15.79
N GLU A 16 -16.20 1.53 -15.33
CA GLU A 16 -16.78 2.87 -15.37
C GLU A 16 -16.01 3.81 -14.41
N VAL A 17 -15.20 4.70 -14.97
CA VAL A 17 -14.49 5.72 -14.20
C VAL A 17 -15.40 6.92 -13.94
N GLU A 18 -15.81 7.10 -12.69
CA GLU A 18 -16.55 8.28 -12.24
C GLU A 18 -15.59 9.40 -11.82
N THR A 19 -15.71 10.59 -12.43
CA THR A 19 -14.92 11.78 -12.04
C THR A 19 -15.73 12.73 -11.17
N PHE A 20 -15.22 13.04 -9.99
CA PHE A 20 -15.82 14.01 -9.08
C PHE A 20 -14.91 15.24 -8.89
N ALA A 21 -15.51 16.43 -8.83
CA ALA A 21 -14.79 17.66 -8.51
C ALA A 21 -14.74 17.86 -6.99
N PHE A 22 -13.57 18.19 -6.45
CA PHE A 22 -13.45 18.60 -5.05
C PHE A 22 -14.25 19.86 -4.78
N GLN A 23 -14.87 19.93 -3.61
CA GLN A 23 -15.46 21.16 -3.09
C GLN A 23 -14.39 22.24 -2.92
N ALA A 24 -14.75 23.51 -3.14
CA ALA A 24 -13.80 24.62 -3.14
C ALA A 24 -13.08 24.76 -1.78
N GLU A 25 -13.78 24.47 -0.68
CA GLU A 25 -13.23 24.48 0.68
C GLU A 25 -12.14 23.40 0.86
N ILE A 26 -12.36 22.19 0.32
CA ILE A 26 -11.40 21.08 0.37
C ILE A 26 -10.17 21.42 -0.46
N ALA A 27 -10.35 21.98 -1.66
CA ALA A 27 -9.25 22.39 -2.52
C ALA A 27 -8.39 23.48 -1.86
N GLN A 28 -9.01 24.44 -1.19
CA GLN A 28 -8.31 25.49 -0.43
C GLN A 28 -7.55 24.93 0.77
N LEU A 29 -8.18 24.02 1.53
CA LEU A 29 -7.54 23.36 2.68
C LEU A 29 -6.32 22.55 2.24
N MET A 30 -6.46 21.73 1.18
CA MET A 30 -5.35 20.97 0.61
C MET A 30 -4.21 21.88 0.16
N SER A 31 -4.52 22.97 -0.55
CA SER A 31 -3.51 23.94 -1.00
C SER A 31 -2.78 24.61 0.18
N LEU A 32 -3.51 24.99 1.23
CA LEU A 32 -2.94 25.58 2.44
C LEU A 32 -2.03 24.59 3.18
N ILE A 33 -2.49 23.35 3.34
CA ILE A 33 -1.73 22.28 3.98
C ILE A 33 -0.42 22.02 3.21
N ILE A 34 -0.50 21.88 1.89
CA ILE A 34 0.66 21.61 1.01
C ILE A 34 1.67 22.75 1.03
N ASN A 35 1.21 24.00 0.99
CA ASN A 35 2.07 25.17 0.78
C ASN A 35 2.49 25.88 2.07
N THR A 36 1.81 25.67 3.21
CA THR A 36 2.01 26.49 4.41
C THR A 36 2.37 25.69 5.66
N PHE A 37 1.91 24.44 5.81
CA PHE A 37 2.04 23.72 7.09
C PHE A 37 3.13 22.65 7.14
N TYR A 38 3.69 22.23 6.01
CA TYR A 38 4.72 21.17 6.00
C TYR A 38 6.16 21.68 5.95
N SER A 39 6.60 22.29 7.06
CA SER A 39 8.04 22.36 7.36
C SER A 39 8.59 20.99 7.78
N ASN A 40 7.75 20.15 8.39
CA ASN A 40 8.11 18.79 8.81
C ASN A 40 7.21 17.76 8.11
N LYS A 41 7.69 17.27 6.97
CA LYS A 41 6.92 16.40 6.06
C LYS A 41 6.65 15.02 6.67
N GLU A 42 7.43 14.56 7.63
CA GLU A 42 7.24 13.23 8.25
C GLU A 42 5.90 13.06 9.00
N ILE A 43 5.19 14.16 9.27
CA ILE A 43 3.90 14.16 9.96
C ILE A 43 2.83 13.39 9.19
N PHE A 44 2.89 13.32 7.85
CA PHE A 44 1.87 12.59 7.08
C PHE A 44 1.79 11.13 7.53
N LEU A 45 2.93 10.49 7.82
CA LEU A 45 2.94 9.07 8.18
C LEU A 45 2.35 8.85 9.57
N ARG A 46 2.55 9.79 10.50
CA ARG A 46 1.85 9.78 11.80
C ARG A 46 0.35 9.83 11.62
N GLU A 47 -0.15 10.77 10.83
CA GLU A 47 -1.60 10.96 10.63
C GLU A 47 -2.22 9.72 10.00
N LEU A 48 -1.58 9.13 8.98
CA LEU A 48 -2.09 7.91 8.34
C LEU A 48 -2.10 6.71 9.28
N ILE A 49 -1.06 6.53 10.10
CA ILE A 49 -1.04 5.48 11.13
C ILE A 49 -2.11 5.73 12.19
N SER A 50 -2.33 6.98 12.61
CA SER A 50 -3.38 7.34 13.56
C SER A 50 -4.77 6.98 13.02
N ASN A 51 -5.05 7.38 11.76
CA ASN A 51 -6.32 7.07 11.10
C ASN A 51 -6.53 5.55 10.96
N SER A 52 -5.46 4.81 10.64
CA SER A 52 -5.48 3.35 10.59
C SER A 52 -5.81 2.73 11.97
N SER A 53 -5.20 3.25 13.04
CA SER A 53 -5.49 2.81 14.41
C SER A 53 -6.93 3.08 14.83
N ASP A 54 -7.45 4.27 14.50
CA ASP A 54 -8.84 4.62 14.79
C ASP A 54 -9.83 3.72 14.03
N ALA A 55 -9.52 3.35 12.79
CA ALA A 55 -10.31 2.39 12.01
C ALA A 55 -10.28 0.98 12.62
N LEU A 56 -9.14 0.56 13.17
CA LEU A 56 -8.98 -0.71 13.90
C LEU A 56 -9.75 -0.69 15.22
N ASP A 57 -9.73 0.41 15.96
CA ASP A 57 -10.50 0.57 17.19
C ASP A 57 -12.01 0.50 16.94
N LYS A 58 -12.49 1.12 15.86
CA LYS A 58 -13.91 1.07 15.46
C LYS A 58 -14.37 -0.36 15.18
N ILE A 59 -13.65 -1.11 14.34
CA ILE A 59 -14.04 -2.50 14.04
C ILE A 59 -13.93 -3.39 15.28
N ARG A 60 -12.91 -3.16 16.12
CA ARG A 60 -12.76 -3.88 17.38
C ARG A 60 -13.94 -3.63 18.30
N TYR A 61 -14.39 -2.38 18.44
CA TYR A 61 -15.54 -2.04 19.26
C TYR A 61 -16.82 -2.69 18.73
N GLU A 62 -17.07 -2.63 17.42
CA GLU A 62 -18.23 -3.32 16.81
C GLU A 62 -18.17 -4.84 17.00
N SER A 63 -16.98 -5.44 16.97
CA SER A 63 -16.82 -6.89 17.19
C SER A 63 -17.18 -7.34 18.61
N LEU A 64 -17.21 -6.42 19.59
CA LEU A 64 -17.64 -6.73 20.95
C LEU A 64 -19.15 -7.00 21.03
N THR A 65 -19.94 -6.41 20.12
CA THR A 65 -21.39 -6.60 20.06
C THR A 65 -21.79 -7.58 18.96
N ASP A 66 -21.05 -7.62 17.85
CA ASP A 66 -21.27 -8.53 16.73
C ASP A 66 -19.95 -9.15 16.25
N PRO A 67 -19.59 -10.35 16.75
CA PRO A 67 -18.35 -11.02 16.36
C PRO A 67 -18.26 -11.36 14.87
N SER A 68 -19.38 -11.45 14.15
CA SER A 68 -19.40 -11.79 12.71
C SER A 68 -18.74 -10.72 11.84
N LYS A 69 -18.61 -9.49 12.36
CA LYS A 69 -17.87 -8.38 11.72
C LYS A 69 -16.40 -8.71 11.45
N LEU A 70 -15.83 -9.67 12.17
CA LEU A 70 -14.46 -10.13 11.99
C LEU A 70 -14.33 -11.40 11.13
N ASP A 71 -15.42 -11.94 10.57
CA ASP A 71 -15.38 -13.17 9.76
C ASP A 71 -14.56 -12.99 8.48
N SER A 72 -14.51 -11.77 7.94
CA SER A 72 -13.67 -11.40 6.80
C SER A 72 -12.17 -11.28 7.12
N GLY A 73 -11.78 -11.30 8.40
CA GLY A 73 -10.39 -11.24 8.83
C GLY A 73 -10.27 -10.97 10.33
N LYS A 74 -9.71 -11.89 11.11
CA LYS A 74 -9.65 -11.73 12.58
C LYS A 74 -8.45 -10.89 13.05
N GLU A 75 -7.47 -10.71 12.19
CA GLU A 75 -6.24 -9.99 12.53
C GLU A 75 -6.46 -8.48 12.41
N LEU A 76 -6.02 -7.75 13.44
CA LEU A 76 -6.06 -6.29 13.52
C LEU A 76 -4.62 -5.76 13.52
N HIS A 77 -4.17 -5.22 12.39
CA HIS A 77 -2.80 -4.76 12.22
C HIS A 77 -2.69 -3.66 11.16
N ILE A 78 -1.51 -3.04 11.09
CA ILE A 78 -1.15 -2.04 10.08
C ILE A 78 0.13 -2.52 9.38
N ASN A 79 0.13 -2.52 8.06
CA ASN A 79 1.28 -2.86 7.23
C ASN A 79 1.79 -1.63 6.48
N LEU A 80 3.11 -1.44 6.49
CA LEU A 80 3.82 -0.42 5.73
C LEU A 80 4.66 -1.12 4.66
N ILE A 81 4.39 -0.83 3.40
CA ILE A 81 4.97 -1.50 2.24
C ILE A 81 5.61 -0.44 1.33
N PRO A 82 6.92 -0.15 1.51
CA PRO A 82 7.67 0.69 0.59
C PRO A 82 7.99 -0.11 -0.69
N ASN A 83 7.87 0.55 -1.85
CA ASN A 83 8.28 0.05 -3.15
C ASN A 83 9.13 1.13 -3.84
N LYS A 84 10.41 0.83 -4.04
CA LYS A 84 11.40 1.79 -4.56
C LYS A 84 11.30 1.98 -6.06
N GLN A 85 10.88 0.93 -6.76
CA GLN A 85 10.76 0.85 -8.22
C GLN A 85 9.63 1.76 -8.70
N ASP A 86 8.46 1.67 -8.04
CA ASP A 86 7.27 2.46 -8.35
C ASP A 86 7.23 3.79 -7.59
N ARG A 87 8.20 4.02 -6.68
CA ARG A 87 8.27 5.18 -5.77
C ARG A 87 6.99 5.34 -4.96
N THR A 88 6.47 4.23 -4.44
CA THR A 88 5.24 4.23 -3.66
C THR A 88 5.46 3.76 -2.23
N LEU A 89 4.77 4.38 -1.29
CA LEU A 89 4.60 3.86 0.06
C LEU A 89 3.14 3.47 0.25
N THR A 90 2.90 2.19 0.45
CA THR A 90 1.55 1.67 0.69
C THR A 90 1.34 1.44 2.18
N ILE A 91 0.25 1.97 2.72
CA ILE A 91 -0.22 1.73 4.09
C ILE A 91 -1.49 0.90 3.98
N VAL A 92 -1.52 -0.24 4.66
CA VAL A 92 -2.69 -1.12 4.69
C VAL A 92 -3.10 -1.35 6.13
N ASP A 93 -4.35 -1.07 6.46
CA ASP A 93 -4.97 -1.45 7.73
C ASP A 93 -6.05 -2.50 7.50
N THR A 94 -6.33 -3.30 8.53
CA THR A 94 -7.46 -4.25 8.55
C THR A 94 -8.64 -3.75 9.38
N GLY A 95 -8.79 -2.41 9.46
CA GLY A 95 -9.84 -1.70 10.18
C GLY A 95 -11.23 -1.89 9.59
N ILE A 96 -12.17 -1.04 9.96
CA ILE A 96 -13.56 -1.14 9.50
C ILE A 96 -13.74 -0.93 7.99
N GLY A 97 -12.79 -0.22 7.35
CA GLY A 97 -12.87 0.18 5.95
C GLY A 97 -13.92 1.27 5.69
N MET A 98 -14.25 1.48 4.42
CA MET A 98 -15.19 2.50 3.95
C MET A 98 -16.21 1.83 3.00
N THR A 99 -17.49 2.20 3.10
CA THR A 99 -18.52 1.72 2.16
C THR A 99 -18.40 2.42 0.81
N LYS A 100 -19.09 1.93 -0.23
CA LYS A 100 -19.13 2.62 -1.55
C LYS A 100 -19.63 4.07 -1.43
N ALA A 101 -20.54 4.36 -0.50
CA ALA A 101 -20.98 5.73 -0.21
C ALA A 101 -19.89 6.58 0.48
N ASP A 102 -19.06 5.96 1.31
CA ASP A 102 -17.89 6.61 1.93
C ASP A 102 -16.75 6.79 0.90
N LEU A 103 -16.63 5.89 -0.08
CA LEU A 103 -15.63 5.87 -1.16
C LEU A 103 -15.96 6.83 -2.31
N ILE A 104 -17.24 7.01 -2.68
CA ILE A 104 -17.69 8.09 -3.58
C ILE A 104 -17.28 9.46 -3.01
N ASN A 105 -17.03 9.51 -1.70
CA ASN A 105 -16.43 10.66 -1.05
C ASN A 105 -14.89 10.55 -0.84
N ASN A 106 -14.23 9.37 -0.89
CA ASN A 106 -12.83 9.19 -0.44
C ASN A 106 -11.95 8.00 -1.00
N LEU A 107 -12.08 7.55 -2.26
CA LEU A 107 -11.09 6.73 -3.04
C LEU A 107 -10.85 5.23 -2.69
N GLY A 108 -10.84 4.34 -3.72
CA GLY A 108 -10.04 3.09 -3.76
C GLY A 108 -10.72 1.76 -4.14
N GLU A 109 -9.90 0.78 -4.58
CA GLU A 109 -10.23 -0.63 -4.97
C GLU A 109 -10.92 -1.46 -3.86
N PRO A 110 -11.75 -2.46 -4.21
CA PRO A 110 -12.44 -3.30 -3.24
C PRO A 110 -11.47 -4.26 -2.51
N MET A 111 -11.37 -4.08 -1.19
CA MET A 111 -10.70 -4.99 -0.27
C MET A 111 -11.74 -5.74 0.58
N GLY A 112 -11.41 -6.93 1.10
CA GLY A 112 -12.33 -7.67 1.97
C GLY A 112 -12.77 -6.87 3.22
N ARG A 113 -11.80 -6.27 3.92
CA ARG A 113 -12.02 -5.30 5.00
C ARG A 113 -10.76 -4.46 5.22
N GLY A 114 -10.93 -3.20 5.63
CA GLY A 114 -9.84 -2.26 5.90
C GLY A 114 -9.64 -1.24 4.79
N THR A 115 -8.53 -0.51 4.84
CA THR A 115 -8.19 0.54 3.87
C THR A 115 -6.76 0.35 3.37
N LYS A 116 -6.54 0.64 2.08
CA LYS A 116 -5.22 0.70 1.46
C LYS A 116 -4.99 2.10 0.91
N VAL A 117 -3.99 2.77 1.43
CA VAL A 117 -3.55 4.08 0.97
C VAL A 117 -2.25 3.90 0.20
N ILE A 118 -2.25 4.24 -1.08
CA ILE A 118 -1.06 4.22 -1.93
C ILE A 118 -0.56 5.64 -2.09
N LEU A 119 0.61 5.94 -1.50
CA LEU A 119 1.25 7.24 -1.66
C LEU A 119 2.23 7.20 -2.81
N HIS A 120 1.92 7.90 -3.90
CA HIS A 120 2.89 8.18 -4.96
C HIS A 120 3.80 9.31 -4.50
N LEU A 121 5.03 8.96 -4.14
CA LEU A 121 5.98 9.93 -3.59
C LEU A 121 6.60 10.78 -4.70
N LYS A 122 6.86 12.04 -4.36
CA LYS A 122 7.62 12.95 -5.22
C LYS A 122 9.09 12.50 -5.27
N GLU A 123 9.78 12.90 -6.33
CA GLU A 123 11.20 12.59 -6.55
C GLU A 123 12.12 13.03 -5.41
N ASP A 124 11.79 14.13 -4.76
CA ASP A 124 12.55 14.70 -3.63
C ASP A 124 12.15 14.09 -2.27
N GLN A 125 11.24 13.11 -2.24
CA GLN A 125 10.69 12.51 -1.02
C GLN A 125 10.95 11.00 -0.93
N THR A 126 11.97 10.48 -1.63
CA THR A 126 12.32 9.06 -1.61
C THR A 126 12.86 8.58 -0.26
N GLU A 127 13.25 9.49 0.64
CA GLU A 127 13.67 9.15 2.01
C GLU A 127 12.61 8.33 2.76
N TYR A 128 11.32 8.50 2.45
CA TYR A 128 10.22 7.76 3.07
C TYR A 128 10.05 6.33 2.54
N LEU A 129 10.93 5.89 1.64
CA LEU A 129 11.04 4.49 1.18
C LEU A 129 12.22 3.77 1.87
N GLU A 130 13.03 4.50 2.63
CA GLU A 130 14.14 3.91 3.38
C GLU A 130 13.65 3.30 4.68
N GLU A 131 14.02 2.03 4.91
CA GLU A 131 13.66 1.29 6.11
C GLU A 131 14.05 2.05 7.39
N ARG A 132 15.25 2.63 7.42
CA ARG A 132 15.77 3.40 8.57
C ARG A 132 14.86 4.57 8.90
N ARG A 133 14.45 5.34 7.89
CA ARG A 133 13.62 6.54 8.04
C ARG A 133 12.22 6.18 8.51
N ILE A 134 11.60 5.17 7.89
CA ILE A 134 10.26 4.70 8.29
C ILE A 134 10.29 4.23 9.75
N LYS A 135 11.29 3.40 10.14
CA LYS A 135 11.44 2.94 11.52
C LYS A 135 11.60 4.08 12.52
N GLU A 136 12.38 5.11 12.17
CA GLU A 136 12.57 6.28 13.01
C GLU A 136 11.23 7.00 13.26
N ILE A 137 10.46 7.25 12.19
CA ILE A 137 9.18 7.96 12.26
C ILE A 137 8.14 7.14 13.05
N VAL A 138 8.03 5.84 12.77
CA VAL A 138 7.11 4.93 13.49
C VAL A 138 7.47 4.91 14.98
N LYS A 139 8.75 4.78 15.33
CA LYS A 139 9.18 4.80 16.73
C LYS A 139 8.89 6.13 17.42
N LYS A 140 9.08 7.25 16.72
CA LYS A 140 8.90 8.60 17.27
C LYS A 140 7.44 8.94 17.53
N HIS A 141 6.54 8.53 16.62
CA HIS A 141 5.16 9.02 16.61
C HIS A 141 4.11 7.95 16.94
N SER A 142 4.45 6.66 16.83
CA SER A 142 3.49 5.56 16.94
C SER A 142 3.73 4.63 18.14
N GLN A 143 4.51 5.07 19.14
CA GLN A 143 4.85 4.25 20.31
C GLN A 143 3.66 3.86 21.20
N PHE A 144 2.50 4.50 21.02
CA PHE A 144 1.28 4.24 21.78
C PHE A 144 0.20 3.54 20.96
N ILE A 145 0.48 3.15 19.71
CA ILE A 145 -0.48 2.42 18.89
C ILE A 145 -0.64 1.01 19.44
N GLY A 146 -1.88 0.65 19.77
CA GLY A 146 -2.23 -0.63 20.39
C GLY A 146 -2.24 -1.83 19.44
N TYR A 147 -1.89 -1.63 18.17
CA TYR A 147 -1.94 -2.62 17.11
C TYR A 147 -0.53 -2.88 16.53
N PRO A 148 -0.23 -4.12 16.11
CA PRO A 148 1.03 -4.43 15.45
C PRO A 148 1.21 -3.60 14.17
N ILE A 149 2.37 -2.96 14.03
CA ILE A 149 2.79 -2.25 12.82
C ILE A 149 3.95 -3.03 12.18
N THR A 150 3.73 -3.58 10.99
CA THR A 150 4.73 -4.37 10.26
C THR A 150 5.30 -3.57 9.10
N LEU A 151 6.62 -3.47 9.02
CA LEU A 151 7.32 -2.87 7.89
C LEU A 151 7.86 -3.97 6.97
N PHE A 152 7.42 -3.96 5.71
CA PHE A 152 7.92 -4.85 4.68
C PHE A 152 9.24 -4.30 4.13
N VAL A 153 10.20 -5.20 3.91
CA VAL A 153 11.51 -4.87 3.35
C VAL A 153 11.74 -5.74 2.12
N GLU A 154 12.09 -5.11 1.01
CA GLU A 154 12.57 -5.82 -0.16
C GLU A 154 13.98 -6.34 0.15
N LYS A 155 14.12 -7.66 0.26
CA LYS A 155 15.44 -8.30 0.28
C LYS A 155 15.84 -8.57 -1.15
N GLU A 156 16.80 -7.81 -1.66
CA GLU A 156 17.54 -8.21 -2.86
C GLU A 156 18.22 -9.54 -2.54
N ARG A 157 17.86 -10.61 -3.25
CA ARG A 157 18.69 -11.81 -3.31
C ARG A 157 19.74 -11.52 -4.36
N ASP A 158 20.99 -11.36 -3.93
CA ASP A 158 22.12 -11.44 -4.84
C ASP A 158 22.05 -12.81 -5.53
N LYS A 159 21.75 -12.82 -6.83
CA LYS A 159 22.03 -13.98 -7.66
C LYS A 159 23.55 -14.05 -7.77
N GLU A 160 24.17 -14.92 -6.98
CA GLU A 160 25.54 -15.35 -7.26
C GLU A 160 25.55 -15.91 -8.69
N VAL A 161 26.18 -15.19 -9.61
CA VAL A 161 26.47 -15.70 -10.94
C VAL A 161 27.60 -16.71 -10.76
N SER A 162 27.25 -18.00 -10.82
CA SER A 162 28.23 -19.09 -10.91
C SER A 162 28.95 -18.95 -12.25
N ASP A 163 30.26 -18.75 -12.17
CA ASP A 163 31.18 -18.48 -13.28
C ASP A 163 31.82 -19.79 -13.79
N ASP A 164 31.01 -20.85 -13.94
CA ASP A 164 31.50 -22.18 -14.32
C ASP A 164 30.96 -22.62 -15.70
N GLU A 165 31.94 -22.88 -16.57
CA GLU A 165 31.89 -23.69 -17.80
C GLU A 165 31.53 -22.97 -19.11
N ALA A 166 32.37 -21.99 -19.46
CA ALA A 166 32.77 -21.74 -20.84
C ALA A 166 34.01 -22.57 -21.19
N GLU A 167 33.86 -23.86 -21.50
CA GLU A 167 34.84 -24.64 -22.28
C GLU A 167 34.24 -26.00 -22.64
N GLU A 168 33.71 -26.15 -23.86
CA GLU A 168 33.68 -27.43 -24.59
C GLU A 168 33.21 -27.20 -26.03
N LYS A 169 34.14 -26.83 -26.92
CA LYS A 169 34.07 -27.10 -28.36
C LYS A 169 35.48 -27.33 -28.89
N GLU A 170 35.58 -28.24 -29.86
CA GLU A 170 36.78 -28.78 -30.54
C GLU A 170 37.36 -29.98 -29.76
N ASP A 171 37.31 -31.24 -30.22
CA ASP A 171 37.47 -31.78 -31.57
C ASP A 171 36.83 -33.18 -31.70
N LYS A 172 36.35 -33.52 -32.91
CA LYS A 172 36.72 -34.77 -33.63
C LYS A 172 36.04 -34.85 -35.00
N GLU A 173 36.80 -34.47 -36.03
CA GLU A 173 36.76 -35.09 -37.35
C GLU A 173 37.60 -36.38 -37.31
N GLU A 174 36.96 -37.54 -37.52
CA GLU A 174 37.38 -38.67 -38.39
C GLU A 174 36.39 -39.84 -38.27
#